data_AF-A0A9W7SKB5-F1
#
_entry.id   AF-A0A9W7SKB5-F1
#
_cell.length_a   1.000
_cell.length_b   1.000
_cell.length_c   1.000
_cell.angle_alpha   90.00
_cell.angle_beta   90.00
_cell.angle_gamma   90.00
#
_symmetry.space_group_name_H-M   'P 1'
#
loop_
_entity.id
_entity.type
_entity.pdbx_description
1 polymer ?
#
loop_
_entity_poly.entity_id
_entity_poly.type
_entity_poly.pdbx_seq_one_letter_code
_entity_poly.pdbx_strand_id
1 'polypeptide(L)'
;MALKQSATPEATTAADSSTSQPSSQPPQHQHQHQHQPNLPAPELFDILPQLHEILARIDHTPADGEQESDDDLGAQYHKQSPLDPKDLPAAILPLKAQMRKAMKEIERLPDIDRSVEEQDEEIRELEERLKKQQEMVRKMGDMRRRMLARLGS
;
A
#
# COMPACT_ATOMS: atom_id res chain seq x y z
N MET A 1 -18.72 -17.86 -59.08
CA MET A 1 -17.72 -17.44 -60.10
C MET A 1 -17.93 -15.97 -60.42
N ALA A 2 -16.87 -15.17 -60.39
CA ALA A 2 -16.65 -13.86 -61.05
C ALA A 2 -15.85 -12.91 -60.12
N LEU A 3 -14.59 -12.65 -60.47
CA LEU A 3 -13.76 -11.58 -59.89
C LEU A 3 -13.93 -10.29 -60.69
N LYS A 4 -13.59 -9.16 -60.05
CA LYS A 4 -12.99 -7.90 -60.58
C LYS A 4 -12.69 -7.03 -59.33
N GLN A 5 -11.45 -6.60 -58.98
CA GLN A 5 -10.44 -5.81 -59.71
C GLN A 5 -11.04 -4.52 -60.31
N SER A 6 -10.49 -3.31 -60.22
CA SER A 6 -9.31 -2.72 -59.52
C SER A 6 -9.60 -1.18 -59.38
N ALA A 7 -8.73 -0.22 -58.99
CA ALA A 7 -7.29 -0.13 -58.71
C ALA A 7 -7.00 1.09 -57.78
N THR A 8 -5.74 1.29 -57.35
CA THR A 8 -5.19 2.59 -56.92
C THR A 8 -4.69 3.41 -58.12
N PRO A 9 -4.54 4.74 -57.98
CA PRO A 9 -3.26 5.36 -58.37
C PRO A 9 -2.73 6.41 -57.37
N GLU A 10 -1.43 6.72 -57.51
CA GLU A 10 -0.65 7.65 -56.69
C GLU A 10 -0.76 9.12 -57.15
N ALA A 11 -0.28 10.04 -56.28
CA ALA A 11 0.87 10.93 -56.55
C ALA A 11 0.71 12.46 -56.32
N THR A 12 1.77 13.03 -55.72
CA THR A 12 2.36 14.36 -55.99
C THR A 12 1.81 15.64 -55.29
N THR A 13 2.49 15.98 -54.19
CA THR A 13 3.25 17.24 -53.96
C THR A 13 2.54 18.60 -54.01
N ALA A 14 2.47 19.28 -52.86
CA ALA A 14 3.11 20.59 -52.64
C ALA A 14 3.13 20.99 -51.16
N ALA A 15 4.23 21.65 -50.79
CA ALA A 15 4.61 22.11 -49.48
C ALA A 15 3.76 23.25 -48.89
N ASP A 16 3.70 23.30 -47.55
CA ASP A 16 3.92 24.56 -46.83
C ASP A 16 4.68 24.32 -45.52
N SER A 17 5.39 25.35 -45.06
CA SER A 17 6.40 25.30 -43.99
C SER A 17 5.85 25.85 -42.69
N SER A 18 5.46 24.99 -41.74
CA SER A 18 5.08 25.43 -40.39
C SER A 18 6.12 25.03 -39.35
N THR A 19 6.99 25.99 -39.03
CA THR A 19 7.84 25.98 -37.83
C THR A 19 6.99 25.70 -36.58
N SER A 20 7.40 24.76 -35.74
CA SER A 20 6.88 24.60 -34.38
C SER A 20 7.99 24.12 -33.44
N GLN A 21 7.93 24.64 -32.20
CA GLN A 21 9.06 24.72 -31.27
C GLN A 21 9.54 23.36 -30.73
N PRO A 22 10.81 23.25 -30.27
CA PRO A 22 11.22 22.16 -29.41
C PRO A 22 10.54 22.28 -28.05
N SER A 23 9.59 21.39 -27.78
CA SER A 23 8.91 21.25 -26.49
C SER A 23 9.92 20.97 -25.38
N SER A 24 10.30 21.99 -24.62
CA SER A 24 11.12 21.86 -23.42
C SER A 24 10.25 21.39 -22.26
N GLN A 25 9.71 20.17 -22.38
CA GLN A 25 8.93 19.53 -21.33
C GLN A 25 9.92 18.79 -20.41
N PRO A 26 10.06 19.17 -19.13
CA PRO A 26 10.88 18.40 -18.19
C PRO A 26 10.30 16.99 -18.04
N PRO A 27 11.12 15.95 -17.82
CA PRO A 27 10.63 14.60 -17.63
C PRO A 27 9.62 14.56 -16.47
N GLN A 28 8.40 14.17 -16.81
CA GLN A 28 7.28 14.04 -15.88
C GLN A 28 7.50 12.79 -15.02
N HIS A 29 8.40 12.88 -14.03
CA HIS A 29 8.42 11.93 -12.93
C HIS A 29 7.08 12.03 -12.20
N GLN A 30 6.23 11.02 -12.39
CA GLN A 30 4.91 10.93 -11.76
C GLN A 30 5.06 10.73 -10.25
N HIS A 31 5.25 11.82 -9.51
CA HIS A 31 5.16 11.80 -8.05
C HIS A 31 3.67 11.67 -7.73
N GLN A 32 3.21 10.45 -7.44
CA GLN A 32 1.83 10.22 -7.03
C GLN A 32 1.62 10.93 -5.68
N HIS A 33 0.76 11.95 -5.67
CA HIS A 33 0.49 12.72 -4.47
C HIS A 33 -0.26 11.87 -3.44
N GLN A 34 0.46 11.41 -2.42
CA GLN A 34 0.02 11.34 -1.02
C GLN A 34 -1.45 10.87 -0.81
N HIS A 35 -1.73 9.61 -1.17
CA HIS A 35 -2.76 8.87 -0.46
C HIS A 35 -2.14 8.38 0.83
N GLN A 36 -2.70 8.77 1.99
CA GLN A 36 -2.34 8.15 3.26
C GLN A 36 -2.57 6.63 3.10
N PRO A 37 -1.56 5.77 3.31
CA PRO A 37 -1.69 4.35 3.00
C PRO A 37 -2.85 3.78 3.80
N ASN A 38 -3.81 3.16 3.12
CA ASN A 38 -4.98 2.58 3.77
C ASN A 38 -4.56 1.26 4.43
N LEU A 39 -3.94 1.38 5.60
CA LEU A 39 -3.40 0.24 6.34
C LEU A 39 -4.56 -0.69 6.78
N PRO A 40 -4.41 -2.02 6.60
CA PRO A 40 -5.38 -2.97 7.11
C PRO A 40 -5.51 -2.88 8.63
N ALA A 41 -6.72 -3.11 9.15
CA ALA A 41 -6.98 -3.12 10.59
C ALA A 41 -6.12 -4.18 11.30
N PRO A 42 -5.51 -3.87 12.47
CA PRO A 42 -4.56 -4.75 13.15
C PRO A 42 -5.17 -6.10 13.54
N GLU A 43 -6.46 -6.12 13.91
CA GLU A 43 -7.29 -7.30 14.18
C GLU A 43 -7.20 -8.38 13.08
N LEU A 44 -6.92 -8.00 11.83
CA LEU A 44 -6.77 -8.93 10.72
C LEU A 44 -5.58 -9.89 10.91
N PHE A 45 -4.54 -9.44 11.62
CA PHE A 45 -3.31 -10.16 11.89
C PHE A 45 -3.29 -10.83 13.27
N ASP A 46 -4.24 -10.50 14.15
CA ASP A 46 -4.36 -11.15 15.45
C ASP A 46 -5.02 -12.53 15.32
N ILE A 47 -4.20 -13.49 14.91
CA ILE A 47 -4.58 -14.90 14.75
C ILE A 47 -4.39 -15.72 16.04
N LEU A 48 -3.68 -15.16 17.03
CA LEU A 48 -3.21 -15.93 18.19
C LEU A 48 -4.36 -16.39 19.10
N PRO A 49 -5.39 -15.58 19.42
CA PRO A 49 -6.53 -16.03 20.24
C PRO A 49 -7.27 -17.21 19.61
N GLN A 50 -7.54 -17.15 18.30
CA GLN A 50 -8.23 -18.24 17.57
C GLN A 50 -7.38 -19.51 17.47
N LEU A 51 -6.08 -19.37 17.21
CA LEU A 51 -5.17 -20.52 17.19
C LEU A 51 -5.09 -21.18 18.57
N HIS A 52 -5.00 -20.39 19.62
CA HIS A 52 -4.94 -20.85 21.01
C HIS A 52 -6.25 -21.55 21.43
N GLU A 53 -7.42 -20.99 21.11
CA GLU A 53 -8.71 -21.66 21.31
C GLU A 53 -8.73 -23.04 20.65
N ILE A 54 -8.34 -23.12 19.36
CA ILE A 54 -8.37 -24.38 18.61
C ILE A 54 -7.41 -25.40 19.24
N LEU A 55 -6.21 -24.99 19.67
CA LEU A 55 -5.23 -25.89 20.30
C LEU A 55 -5.68 -26.39 21.68
N ALA A 56 -6.13 -25.49 22.56
CA ALA A 56 -6.66 -25.84 23.87
C ALA A 56 -7.88 -26.77 23.78
N ARG A 57 -8.64 -26.69 22.68
CA ARG A 57 -9.79 -27.55 22.39
C ARG A 57 -9.46 -28.92 21.77
N ILE A 58 -8.19 -29.17 21.42
CA ILE A 58 -7.70 -30.47 20.95
C ILE A 58 -7.02 -31.23 22.10
N ASP A 59 -6.23 -30.52 22.91
CA ASP A 59 -5.36 -31.11 23.94
C ASP A 59 -6.10 -31.41 25.26
N HIS A 60 -7.35 -31.90 25.15
CA HIS A 60 -8.15 -32.36 26.29
C HIS A 60 -7.64 -33.69 26.84
N THR A 61 -6.47 -33.64 27.44
CA THR A 61 -6.15 -34.55 28.53
C THR A 61 -6.95 -34.09 29.76
N PRO A 62 -7.86 -34.91 30.31
CA PRO A 62 -8.45 -34.60 31.61
C PRO A 62 -7.34 -34.77 32.66
N ALA A 63 -6.68 -33.66 33.02
CA ALA A 63 -5.73 -33.63 34.11
C ALA A 63 -6.51 -33.82 35.43
N ASP A 64 -6.49 -35.05 35.94
CA ASP A 64 -7.01 -35.38 37.27
C ASP A 64 -6.25 -34.58 38.36
N GLY A 65 -6.78 -33.42 38.74
CA GLY A 65 -6.55 -32.83 40.06
C GLY A 65 -5.63 -31.61 40.20
N GLU A 66 -5.29 -30.88 39.12
CA GLU A 66 -4.56 -29.61 39.27
C GLU A 66 -5.53 -28.42 39.45
N GLN A 67 -5.24 -27.56 40.43
CA GLN A 67 -6.15 -26.48 40.84
C GLN A 67 -6.12 -25.33 39.83
N GLU A 68 -7.18 -25.22 39.00
CA GLU A 68 -7.35 -24.11 38.05
C GLU A 68 -7.30 -22.75 38.77
N SER A 69 -6.25 -21.97 38.49
CA SER A 69 -6.25 -20.54 38.78
C SER A 69 -7.01 -19.81 37.68
N ASP A 70 -8.09 -19.10 38.03
CA ASP A 70 -9.01 -18.43 37.08
C ASP A 70 -8.34 -17.29 36.26
N ASP A 71 -7.14 -16.88 36.66
CA ASP A 71 -6.25 -15.96 35.94
C ASP A 71 -5.54 -16.59 34.71
N ASP A 72 -5.55 -17.92 34.54
CA ASP A 72 -4.94 -18.54 33.36
C ASP A 72 -5.84 -18.45 32.12
N LEU A 73 -5.32 -17.82 31.06
CA LEU A 73 -6.03 -17.67 29.80
C LEU A 73 -6.22 -19.02 29.07
N GLY A 74 -5.38 -20.03 29.35
CA GLY A 74 -5.56 -21.41 28.90
C GLY A 74 -6.83 -22.05 29.47
N ALA A 75 -6.95 -22.07 30.80
CA ALA A 75 -8.10 -22.58 31.55
C ALA A 75 -9.45 -22.01 31.07
N GLN A 76 -9.48 -20.75 30.60
CA GLN A 76 -10.70 -20.14 30.06
C GLN A 76 -11.22 -20.84 28.78
N TYR A 77 -10.34 -21.37 27.94
CA TYR A 77 -10.74 -22.13 26.73
C TYR A 77 -11.06 -23.60 27.03
N HIS A 78 -10.48 -24.20 28.06
CA HIS A 78 -10.85 -25.56 28.50
C HIS A 78 -12.28 -25.67 29.03
N LYS A 79 -12.91 -24.55 29.41
CA LYS A 79 -14.36 -24.45 29.71
C LYS A 79 -15.26 -24.57 28.46
N GLN A 80 -14.70 -24.57 27.24
CA GLN A 80 -15.44 -24.76 25.99
C GLN A 80 -15.57 -26.24 25.60
N SER A 81 -16.53 -26.56 24.73
CA SER A 81 -16.76 -27.95 24.29
C SER A 81 -15.56 -28.52 23.53
N PRO A 82 -15.08 -29.73 23.89
CA PRO A 82 -14.02 -30.42 23.17
C PRO A 82 -14.25 -30.55 21.66
N LEU A 83 -13.16 -30.45 20.90
CA LEU A 83 -13.14 -30.59 19.45
C LEU A 83 -12.66 -32.00 19.08
N ASP A 84 -13.48 -32.80 18.38
CA ASP A 84 -13.02 -34.07 17.81
C ASP A 84 -11.91 -33.77 16.78
N PRO A 85 -10.76 -34.49 16.79
CA PRO A 85 -9.72 -34.37 15.77
C PRO A 85 -10.22 -34.43 14.31
N LYS A 86 -11.38 -35.05 14.05
CA LYS A 86 -12.02 -35.09 12.72
C LYS A 86 -12.66 -33.76 12.30
N ASP A 87 -13.09 -32.94 13.26
CA ASP A 87 -13.71 -31.63 13.02
C ASP A 87 -12.67 -30.51 12.89
N LEU A 88 -11.42 -30.78 13.28
CA LEU A 88 -10.28 -29.87 13.14
C LEU A 88 -10.11 -29.24 11.73
N PRO A 89 -10.25 -29.97 10.60
CA PRO A 89 -10.17 -29.38 9.27
C PRO A 89 -11.24 -28.32 9.01
N ALA A 90 -12.42 -28.45 9.62
CA ALA A 90 -13.52 -27.49 9.54
C ALA A 90 -13.31 -26.31 10.51
N ALA A 91 -12.89 -26.59 11.75
CA ALA A 91 -12.60 -25.56 12.76
C ALA A 91 -11.49 -24.58 12.34
N ILE A 92 -10.53 -25.02 11.53
CA ILE A 92 -9.45 -24.17 10.99
C ILE A 92 -9.89 -23.32 9.77
N LEU A 93 -11.06 -23.56 9.16
CA LEU A 93 -11.50 -22.81 7.97
C LEU A 93 -11.63 -21.29 8.18
N PRO A 94 -12.18 -20.76 9.31
CA PRO A 94 -12.24 -19.33 9.57
C PRO A 94 -10.85 -18.71 9.66
N LEU A 95 -9.93 -19.34 10.41
CA LEU A 95 -8.54 -18.93 10.55
C LEU A 95 -7.82 -18.89 9.18
N LYS A 96 -7.98 -19.93 8.35
CA LYS A 96 -7.49 -19.94 6.95
C LYS A 96 -8.11 -18.85 6.08
N ALA A 97 -9.36 -18.46 6.31
CA ALA A 97 -9.99 -17.35 5.60
C ALA A 97 -9.41 -16.00 6.05
N GLN A 98 -9.19 -15.81 7.35
CA GLN A 98 -8.54 -14.62 7.91
C GLN A 98 -7.11 -14.47 7.36
N MET A 99 -6.29 -15.52 7.41
CA MET A 99 -4.92 -15.49 6.86
C MET A 99 -4.88 -15.15 5.37
N ARG A 100 -5.79 -15.72 4.55
CA ARG A 100 -5.88 -15.36 3.12
C ARG A 100 -6.29 -13.90 2.90
N LYS A 101 -7.17 -13.36 3.76
CA LYS A 101 -7.52 -11.94 3.72
C LYS A 101 -6.33 -11.07 4.14
N ALA A 102 -5.59 -11.45 5.18
CA ALA A 102 -4.38 -10.77 5.64
C ALA A 102 -3.32 -10.68 4.53
N MET A 103 -2.98 -11.81 3.89
CA MET A 103 -2.04 -11.84 2.75
C MET A 103 -2.51 -10.93 1.60
N LYS A 104 -3.80 -10.99 1.24
CA LYS A 104 -4.35 -10.15 0.17
C LYS A 104 -4.31 -8.65 0.48
N GLU A 105 -4.43 -8.25 1.75
CA GLU A 105 -4.26 -6.84 2.13
C GLU A 105 -2.77 -6.44 2.18
N ILE A 106 -1.85 -7.35 2.55
CA ILE A 106 -0.40 -7.11 2.43
C ILE A 106 0.01 -6.88 0.96
N GLU A 107 -0.47 -7.73 0.04
CA GLU A 107 -0.26 -7.59 -1.42
C GLU A 107 -0.81 -6.27 -2.02
N ARG A 108 -1.61 -5.52 -1.25
CA ARG A 108 -2.20 -4.24 -1.65
C ARG A 108 -1.51 -3.03 -1.03
N LEU A 109 -0.54 -3.24 -0.14
CA LEU A 109 0.20 -2.15 0.48
C LEU A 109 1.07 -1.44 -0.58
N PRO A 110 1.08 -0.09 -0.60
CA PRO A 110 2.01 0.64 -1.44
C PRO A 110 3.45 0.35 -1.01
N ASP A 111 4.37 0.38 -1.98
CA ASP A 111 5.81 0.21 -1.78
C ASP A 111 6.23 -1.12 -1.08
N ILE A 112 5.35 -2.14 -1.05
CA ILE A 112 5.63 -3.46 -0.47
C ILE A 112 6.76 -4.24 -1.19
N ASP A 113 6.98 -3.92 -2.47
CA ASP A 113 8.04 -4.49 -3.30
C ASP A 113 9.39 -3.74 -3.16
N ARG A 114 9.47 -2.68 -2.34
CA ARG A 114 10.66 -1.84 -2.15
C ARG A 114 11.32 -2.08 -0.80
N SER A 115 12.63 -1.88 -0.74
CA SER A 115 13.38 -1.95 0.52
C SER A 115 13.13 -0.70 1.38
N VAL A 116 13.43 -0.80 2.69
CA VAL A 116 13.36 0.36 3.61
C VAL A 116 14.47 1.36 3.28
N GLU A 117 15.66 0.86 2.93
CA GLU A 117 16.83 1.66 2.56
C GLU A 117 16.56 2.51 1.30
N GLU A 118 15.89 1.96 0.29
CA GLU A 118 15.45 2.69 -0.90
C GLU A 118 14.45 3.81 -0.60
N GLN A 119 13.60 3.60 0.41
CA GLN A 119 12.62 4.59 0.86
C GLN A 119 13.28 5.67 1.72
N ASP A 120 14.21 5.32 2.60
CA ASP A 120 15.00 6.26 3.41
C ASP A 120 15.88 7.18 2.55
N GLU A 121 16.45 6.67 1.45
CA GLU A 121 17.21 7.49 0.49
C GLU A 121 16.29 8.46 -0.27
N GLU A 122 15.12 7.99 -0.75
CA GLU A 122 14.11 8.86 -1.36
C GLU A 122 13.62 9.95 -0.39
N ILE A 123 13.33 9.60 0.86
CA ILE A 123 12.93 10.55 1.91
C ILE A 123 13.98 11.65 2.07
N ARG A 124 15.27 11.29 2.14
CA ARG A 124 16.37 12.26 2.24
C ARG A 124 16.42 13.21 1.04
N GLU A 125 16.28 12.70 -0.18
CA GLU A 125 16.23 13.53 -1.39
C GLU A 125 15.03 14.49 -1.41
N LEU A 126 13.85 13.99 -1.00
CA LEU A 126 12.63 14.77 -0.90
C LEU A 126 12.73 15.87 0.16
N GLU A 127 13.32 15.58 1.33
CA GLU A 127 13.58 16.57 2.38
C GLU A 127 14.55 17.66 1.92
N GLU A 128 15.64 17.30 1.23
CA GLU A 128 16.56 18.26 0.62
C GLU A 128 15.86 19.16 -0.40
N ARG A 129 15.01 18.58 -1.25
CA ARG A 129 14.22 19.32 -2.25
C ARG A 129 13.23 20.28 -1.59
N LEU A 130 12.56 19.82 -0.54
CA LEU A 130 11.62 20.62 0.25
C LEU A 130 12.33 21.79 0.93
N LYS A 131 13.52 21.59 1.50
CA LYS A 131 14.37 22.67 2.04
C LYS A 131 14.72 23.71 0.98
N LYS A 132 15.18 23.28 -0.20
CA LYS A 132 15.50 24.17 -1.35
C LYS A 132 14.27 24.99 -1.79
N GLN A 133 13.09 24.37 -1.81
CA GLN A 133 11.82 25.04 -2.14
C GLN A 133 11.39 26.06 -1.07
N GLN A 134 11.45 25.70 0.22
CA GLN A 134 11.14 26.62 1.33
C GLN A 134 12.05 27.86 1.31
N GLU A 135 13.34 27.69 1.04
CA GLU A 135 14.26 28.82 0.87
C GLU A 135 13.87 29.74 -0.30
N MET A 136 13.45 29.18 -1.44
CA MET A 136 13.00 29.96 -2.58
C MET A 136 11.75 30.78 -2.26
N VAL A 137 10.74 30.15 -1.63
CA VAL A 137 9.51 30.83 -1.20
C VAL A 137 9.82 31.96 -0.20
N ARG A 138 10.74 31.73 0.75
CA ARG A 138 11.21 32.76 1.69
C ARG A 138 11.87 33.93 0.95
N LYS A 139 12.80 33.65 0.03
CA LYS A 139 13.50 34.66 -0.79
C LYS A 139 12.51 35.49 -1.64
N MET A 140 11.47 34.87 -2.20
CA MET A 140 10.39 35.57 -2.91
C MET A 140 9.57 36.47 -1.97
N GLY A 141 9.23 36.00 -0.77
CA GLY A 141 8.56 36.80 0.26
C GLY A 141 9.38 38.04 0.68
N ASP A 142 10.69 37.88 0.86
CA ASP A 142 11.61 38.99 1.15
C ASP A 142 11.77 39.96 -0.03
N MET A 143 11.71 39.48 -1.27
CA MET A 143 11.69 40.34 -2.46
C MET A 143 10.40 41.16 -2.53
N ARG A 144 9.23 40.54 -2.32
CA ARG A 144 7.93 41.21 -2.29
C ARG A 144 7.89 42.31 -1.22
N ARG A 145 8.36 42.02 0.01
CA ARG A 145 8.47 43.01 1.09
C ARG A 145 9.35 44.21 0.70
N ARG A 146 10.52 43.95 0.09
CA ARG A 146 11.45 44.99 -0.39
C ARG A 146 10.95 45.77 -1.62
N MET A 147 9.99 45.25 -2.37
CA MET A 147 9.29 46.00 -3.41
C MET A 147 8.23 46.90 -2.78
N LEU A 148 7.37 46.36 -1.91
CA LEU A 148 6.33 47.14 -1.23
C LEU A 148 6.91 48.32 -0.43
N ALA A 149 8.02 48.11 0.29
CA ALA A 149 8.70 49.19 1.01
C ALA A 149 9.25 50.30 0.10
N ARG A 150 9.59 49.98 -1.16
CA ARG A 150 10.09 50.96 -2.16
C ARG A 150 9.00 51.65 -2.97
N LEU A 151 7.77 51.14 -2.96
CA LEU A 151 6.60 51.83 -3.54
C LEU A 151 5.78 52.62 -2.51
N GLY A 152 6.12 52.48 -1.21
CA GLY A 152 5.49 53.20 -0.10
C GLY A 152 6.36 54.28 0.54
N SER A 153 7.42 54.74 -0.13
CA SER A 153 8.25 55.90 0.21
C SER A 153 8.35 56.84 -0.97
#